data_AF-A0AAJ2Q0S1-F1
#
_entry.id   AF-A0AAJ2Q0S1-F1
#
_cell.length_a   1.000
_cell.length_b   1.000
_cell.length_c   1.000
_cell.angle_alpha   90.00
_cell.angle_beta   90.00
_cell.angle_gamma   90.00
#
_symmetry.space_group_name_H-M   'P 1'
#
loop_
_entity.id
_entity.type
_entity.pdbx_description
1 polymer ?
#
loop_
_entity_poly.entity_id
_entity_poly.type
_entity_poly.pdbx_seq_one_letter_code
_entity_poly.pdbx_strand_id
1 'polypeptide(L)'
;PDYSAAYVVLRTDAGDGLEGHGFTFTIGRGNDVQVAAIGALRSHLVGRSVREVCGDPGSVSRDLIGDSQLRWLGPEKGVMHMAVGAVVNAVWDLAAKRAGQPLWRLLAQASPEWLVSQVDFRYIADALTPAEALRLLREGRKGLAGREAVLLERGYPGYTTSPGWLGYSDEKLTRLAKQAVADGFTQIKLKVGADLADDVRRMRAARAAVGDTIRIAIDANQRWNVDEAVQWTNALAEFGPYWIEEPTSPDDIL
;
A
#
# COMPACT_ATOMS: atom_id res chain seq x y z
N PRO A 1 15.69 -5.85 8.15
CA PRO A 1 14.38 -5.67 8.83
C PRO A 1 13.82 -7.05 9.19
N ASP A 2 13.03 -7.16 10.27
CA ASP A 2 12.33 -8.40 10.63
C ASP A 2 10.85 -8.24 10.31
N TYR A 3 10.42 -8.76 9.16
CA TYR A 3 9.06 -8.50 8.66
C TYR A 3 8.02 -9.05 9.61
N SER A 4 7.17 -8.16 10.11
CA SER A 4 6.22 -8.42 11.18
C SER A 4 4.82 -7.94 10.80
N ALA A 5 3.81 -8.59 11.37
CA ALA A 5 2.42 -8.20 11.20
C ALA A 5 1.74 -8.07 12.57
N ALA A 6 1.10 -6.94 12.81
CA ALA A 6 0.13 -6.81 13.89
C ALA A 6 -1.22 -7.28 13.35
N TYR A 7 -1.52 -8.56 13.56
CA TYR A 7 -2.65 -9.26 12.95
C TYR A 7 -3.92 -9.14 13.78
N VAL A 8 -5.06 -8.94 13.12
CA VAL A 8 -6.38 -8.86 13.74
C VAL A 8 -7.38 -9.79 13.06
N VAL A 9 -8.23 -10.40 13.88
CA VAL A 9 -9.35 -11.25 13.45
C VAL A 9 -10.64 -10.75 14.08
N LEU A 10 -11.61 -10.38 13.25
CA LEU A 10 -12.98 -10.07 13.63
C LEU A 10 -13.81 -11.35 13.57
N ARG A 11 -14.23 -11.82 14.75
CA ARG A 11 -15.10 -12.99 14.89
C ARG A 11 -16.54 -12.57 15.04
N THR A 12 -17.45 -13.40 14.54
CA THR A 12 -18.89 -13.13 14.58
C THR A 12 -19.66 -14.31 15.18
N ASP A 13 -20.84 -14.03 15.70
CA ASP A 13 -21.85 -14.99 16.14
C ASP A 13 -22.93 -15.22 15.06
N ALA A 14 -22.70 -14.78 13.82
CA ALA A 14 -23.67 -14.83 12.72
C ALA A 14 -24.00 -16.25 12.23
N GLY A 15 -23.28 -17.27 12.73
CA GLY A 15 -23.52 -18.69 12.42
C GLY A 15 -23.07 -19.14 11.01
N ASP A 16 -22.50 -18.24 10.20
CA ASP A 16 -21.99 -18.54 8.85
C ASP A 16 -20.52 -18.98 8.81
N GLY A 17 -19.84 -18.97 9.96
CA GLY A 17 -18.43 -19.36 10.09
C GLY A 17 -17.45 -18.37 9.46
N LEU A 18 -17.90 -17.17 9.06
CA LEU A 18 -17.05 -16.16 8.43
C LEU A 18 -16.39 -15.25 9.46
N GLU A 19 -15.08 -15.04 9.25
CA GLU A 19 -14.23 -14.13 10.01
C GLU A 19 -13.62 -13.07 9.09
N GLY A 20 -13.41 -11.87 9.62
CA GLY A 20 -12.70 -10.77 8.95
C GLY A 20 -11.25 -10.70 9.40
N HIS A 21 -10.31 -10.64 8.47
CA HIS A 21 -8.88 -10.68 8.74
C HIS A 21 -8.19 -9.45 8.19
N GLY A 22 -7.34 -8.84 9.01
CA GLY A 22 -6.56 -7.67 8.63
C GLY A 22 -5.23 -7.65 9.35
N PHE A 23 -4.33 -6.82 8.87
CA PHE A 23 -3.08 -6.55 9.56
C PHE A 23 -2.56 -5.18 9.16
N THR A 24 -1.60 -4.71 9.94
CA THR A 24 -0.67 -3.68 9.50
C THR A 24 0.75 -4.21 9.60
N PHE A 25 1.61 -3.74 8.70
CA PHE A 25 2.97 -4.20 8.52
C PHE A 25 3.94 -3.36 9.36
N THR A 26 4.86 -4.02 10.05
CA THR A 26 6.00 -3.39 10.72
C THR A 26 7.28 -4.20 10.47
N ILE A 27 8.42 -3.73 10.95
CA ILE A 27 9.75 -4.32 10.68
C ILE A 27 10.46 -4.86 11.93
N GLY A 28 9.69 -5.29 12.94
CA GLY A 28 10.19 -5.98 14.13
C GLY A 28 9.79 -5.27 15.42
N ARG A 29 10.75 -4.57 16.06
CA ARG A 29 10.49 -3.79 17.29
C ARG A 29 9.38 -2.75 17.06
N GLY A 30 8.49 -2.60 18.04
CA GLY A 30 7.31 -1.73 17.95
C GLY A 30 6.04 -2.44 17.46
N ASN A 31 6.14 -3.69 16.98
CA ASN A 31 4.95 -4.47 16.59
C ASN A 31 4.04 -4.76 17.79
N ASP A 32 4.60 -4.89 18.99
CA ASP A 32 3.89 -5.00 20.27
C ASP A 32 3.07 -3.74 20.59
N VAL A 33 3.65 -2.55 20.37
CA VAL A 33 2.95 -1.26 20.48
C VAL A 33 1.81 -1.18 19.47
N GLN A 34 2.05 -1.67 18.24
CA GLN A 34 1.05 -1.71 17.19
C GLN A 34 -0.12 -2.65 17.54
N VAL A 35 0.15 -3.81 18.12
CA VAL A 35 -0.88 -4.73 18.63
C VAL A 35 -1.69 -4.09 19.77
N ALA A 36 -1.04 -3.37 20.69
CA ALA A 36 -1.73 -2.66 21.76
C ALA A 36 -2.69 -1.57 21.22
N ALA A 37 -2.25 -0.83 20.18
CA ALA A 37 -3.08 0.17 19.52
C ALA A 37 -4.32 -0.46 18.83
N ILE A 38 -4.17 -1.61 18.17
CA ILE A 38 -5.32 -2.38 17.65
C ILE A 38 -6.25 -2.78 18.79
N GLY A 39 -5.69 -3.23 19.93
CA GLY A 39 -6.46 -3.58 21.12
C GLY A 39 -7.33 -2.44 21.66
N ALA A 40 -6.84 -1.20 21.59
CA ALA A 40 -7.58 -0.01 22.03
C ALA A 40 -8.86 0.25 21.20
N LEU A 41 -8.93 -0.26 19.96
CA LEU A 41 -10.10 -0.11 19.08
C LEU A 41 -11.21 -1.15 19.35
N ARG A 42 -10.98 -2.11 20.26
CA ARG A 42 -11.92 -3.22 20.50
C ARG A 42 -13.34 -2.76 20.86
N SER A 43 -13.46 -1.76 21.74
CA SER A 43 -14.76 -1.26 22.22
C SER A 43 -15.60 -0.62 21.12
N HIS A 44 -14.98 -0.19 20.01
CA HIS A 44 -15.67 0.41 18.87
C HIS A 44 -16.34 -0.62 17.96
N LEU A 45 -15.96 -1.90 18.05
CA LEU A 45 -16.45 -2.94 17.15
C LEU A 45 -17.23 -4.04 17.87
N VAL A 46 -16.81 -4.45 19.06
CA VAL A 46 -17.47 -5.55 19.77
C VAL A 46 -18.90 -5.16 20.11
N GLY A 47 -19.85 -6.01 19.71
CA GLY A 47 -21.28 -5.79 19.91
C GLY A 47 -21.99 -5.09 18.75
N ARG A 48 -21.28 -4.62 17.72
CA ARG A 48 -21.91 -4.07 16.51
C ARG A 48 -22.53 -5.17 15.64
N SER A 49 -23.62 -4.83 14.96
CA SER A 49 -24.27 -5.71 14.00
C SER A 49 -23.34 -5.99 12.80
N VAL A 50 -23.12 -7.27 12.50
CA VAL A 50 -22.35 -7.68 11.33
C VAL A 50 -22.97 -7.17 10.03
N ARG A 51 -24.31 -7.14 9.96
CA ARG A 51 -25.03 -6.63 8.79
C ARG A 51 -24.73 -5.15 8.55
N GLU A 52 -24.72 -4.34 9.60
CA GLU A 52 -24.47 -2.90 9.50
C GLU A 52 -23.01 -2.62 9.16
N VAL A 53 -22.09 -3.28 9.87
CA VAL A 53 -20.64 -3.14 9.66
C VAL A 53 -20.22 -3.54 8.25
N CYS A 54 -20.76 -4.65 7.71
CA CYS A 54 -20.44 -5.09 6.35
C CYS A 54 -21.20 -4.33 5.26
N GLY A 55 -22.36 -3.73 5.59
CA GLY A 55 -23.17 -2.96 4.67
C GLY A 55 -22.66 -1.53 4.43
N ASP A 56 -21.98 -0.94 5.42
CA ASP A 56 -21.31 0.36 5.31
C ASP A 56 -19.96 0.38 6.04
N PRO A 57 -18.93 -0.32 5.51
CA PRO A 57 -17.57 -0.30 6.09
C PRO A 57 -16.99 1.11 6.30
N GLY A 58 -17.37 2.07 5.46
CA GLY A 58 -16.96 3.47 5.57
C GLY A 58 -17.43 4.14 6.86
N SER A 59 -18.60 3.76 7.40
CA SER A 59 -19.04 4.24 8.72
C SER A 59 -18.08 3.83 9.82
N VAL A 60 -17.59 2.58 9.80
CA VAL A 60 -16.62 2.09 10.78
C VAL A 60 -15.33 2.91 10.70
N SER A 61 -14.82 3.14 9.49
CA SER A 61 -13.62 3.98 9.32
C SER A 61 -13.82 5.36 9.95
N ARG A 62 -14.94 6.04 9.63
CA ARG A 62 -15.28 7.35 10.17
C ARG A 62 -15.44 7.36 11.69
N ASP A 63 -16.07 6.34 12.28
CA ASP A 63 -16.21 6.21 13.73
C ASP A 63 -14.83 6.11 14.40
N LEU A 64 -13.94 5.27 13.86
CA LEU A 64 -12.62 5.02 14.44
C LEU A 64 -11.68 6.24 14.33
N ILE A 65 -11.67 6.94 13.19
CA ILE A 65 -10.88 8.19 13.05
C ILE A 65 -11.56 9.39 13.74
N GLY A 66 -12.86 9.26 14.06
CA GLY A 66 -13.69 10.27 14.70
C GLY A 66 -13.63 10.28 16.22
N ASP A 67 -13.17 9.20 16.87
CA ASP A 67 -12.93 9.19 18.32
C ASP A 67 -11.93 10.27 18.70
N SER A 68 -12.39 11.33 19.35
CA SER A 68 -11.57 12.50 19.68
C SER A 68 -10.34 12.18 20.54
N GLN A 69 -10.41 11.19 21.45
CA GLN A 69 -9.31 10.83 22.34
C GLN A 69 -8.25 10.04 21.58
N LEU A 70 -8.67 9.07 20.77
CA LEU A 70 -7.74 8.29 19.94
C LEU A 70 -7.17 9.13 18.79
N ARG A 71 -7.97 10.03 18.23
CA ARG A 71 -7.56 10.98 17.20
C ARG A 71 -6.45 11.92 17.70
N TRP A 72 -6.44 12.24 18.99
CA TRP A 72 -5.36 13.03 19.62
C TRP A 72 -3.99 12.35 19.54
N LEU A 73 -3.94 11.03 19.38
CA LEU A 73 -2.70 10.24 19.26
C LEU A 73 -2.16 10.17 17.82
N GLY A 74 -2.83 10.81 16.86
CA GLY A 74 -2.39 10.93 15.46
C GLY A 74 -2.29 12.41 15.08
N PRO A 75 -3.36 13.02 14.52
CA PRO A 75 -4.52 12.41 13.87
C PRO A 75 -4.15 11.81 12.50
N GLU A 76 -4.81 10.71 12.14
CA GLU A 76 -4.69 10.06 10.81
C GLU A 76 -3.24 9.81 10.35
N LYS A 77 -2.35 9.52 11.31
CA LYS A 77 -0.95 9.15 11.07
C LYS A 77 -0.42 8.19 12.13
N GLY A 78 0.75 7.60 11.87
CA GLY A 78 1.50 6.79 12.83
C GLY A 78 0.76 5.56 13.33
N VAL A 79 1.14 5.11 14.54
CA VAL A 79 0.69 3.84 15.16
C VAL A 79 -0.83 3.73 15.21
N MET A 80 -1.51 4.79 15.65
CA MET A 80 -2.97 4.76 15.82
C MET A 80 -3.69 4.62 14.47
N HIS A 81 -3.28 5.36 13.45
CA HIS A 81 -3.92 5.25 12.14
C HIS A 81 -3.59 3.93 11.43
N MET A 82 -2.38 3.41 11.60
CA MET A 82 -2.05 2.05 11.15
C MET A 82 -2.93 0.98 11.83
N ALA A 83 -3.28 1.16 13.11
CA ALA A 83 -4.18 0.24 13.81
C ALA A 83 -5.61 0.34 13.28
N VAL A 84 -6.10 1.56 13.03
CA VAL A 84 -7.40 1.79 12.35
C VAL A 84 -7.41 1.10 11.00
N GLY A 85 -6.36 1.26 10.19
CA GLY A 85 -6.22 0.60 8.88
C GLY A 85 -6.32 -0.93 8.97
N ALA A 86 -5.66 -1.55 9.95
CA ALA A 86 -5.74 -3.01 10.15
C ALA A 86 -7.17 -3.48 10.45
N VAL A 87 -7.91 -2.75 11.29
CA VAL A 87 -9.30 -3.07 11.65
C VAL A 87 -10.25 -2.81 10.48
N VAL A 88 -10.11 -1.68 9.79
CA VAL A 88 -10.91 -1.35 8.59
C VAL A 88 -10.71 -2.39 7.49
N ASN A 89 -9.46 -2.83 7.25
CA ASN A 89 -9.18 -3.91 6.30
C ASN A 89 -9.85 -5.23 6.70
N ALA A 90 -9.88 -5.57 8.00
CA ALA A 90 -10.57 -6.76 8.47
C ALA A 90 -12.10 -6.69 8.28
N VAL A 91 -12.69 -5.49 8.40
CA VAL A 91 -14.11 -5.25 8.07
C VAL A 91 -14.36 -5.47 6.57
N TRP A 92 -13.51 -4.92 5.71
CA TRP A 92 -13.61 -5.10 4.26
C TRP A 92 -13.44 -6.56 3.84
N ASP A 93 -12.52 -7.29 4.46
CA ASP A 93 -12.35 -8.73 4.24
C ASP A 93 -13.62 -9.51 4.62
N LEU A 94 -14.21 -9.23 5.80
CA LEU A 94 -15.48 -9.85 6.20
C LEU A 94 -16.62 -9.52 5.24
N ALA A 95 -16.73 -8.25 4.82
CA ALA A 95 -17.76 -7.81 3.87
C ALA A 95 -17.63 -8.52 2.51
N ALA A 96 -16.41 -8.64 1.99
CA ALA A 96 -16.13 -9.33 0.73
C ALA A 96 -16.43 -10.84 0.82
N LYS A 97 -16.03 -11.50 1.92
CA LYS A 97 -16.36 -12.90 2.18
C LYS A 97 -17.86 -13.15 2.26
N ARG A 98 -18.61 -12.31 2.97
CA ARG A 98 -20.07 -12.41 3.07
C ARG A 98 -20.77 -12.12 1.74
N ALA A 99 -20.18 -11.30 0.88
CA ALA A 99 -20.64 -11.08 -0.48
C ALA A 99 -20.27 -12.23 -1.45
N GLY A 100 -19.41 -13.17 -1.03
CA GLY A 100 -18.92 -14.26 -1.88
C GLY A 100 -18.02 -13.77 -3.01
N GLN A 101 -17.33 -12.64 -2.84
CA GLN A 101 -16.52 -12.00 -3.88
C GLN A 101 -15.12 -11.65 -3.36
N PRO A 102 -14.08 -11.67 -4.21
CA PRO A 102 -12.83 -11.02 -3.88
C PRO A 102 -13.05 -9.49 -3.77
N LEU A 103 -12.36 -8.84 -2.84
CA LEU A 103 -12.59 -7.41 -2.51
C LEU A 103 -12.53 -6.49 -3.74
N TRP A 104 -11.58 -6.70 -4.65
CA TRP A 104 -11.45 -5.87 -5.86
C TRP A 104 -12.73 -5.92 -6.72
N ARG A 105 -13.39 -7.09 -6.78
CA ARG A 105 -14.59 -7.31 -7.58
C ARG A 105 -15.82 -6.72 -6.89
N LEU A 106 -15.90 -6.86 -5.56
CA LEU A 106 -16.92 -6.18 -4.75
C LEU A 106 -16.89 -4.66 -5.01
N LEU A 107 -15.71 -4.05 -4.91
CA LEU A 107 -15.54 -2.61 -5.13
C LEU A 107 -15.84 -2.21 -6.58
N ALA A 108 -15.35 -2.96 -7.57
CA ALA A 108 -15.58 -2.66 -8.98
C ALA A 108 -17.07 -2.74 -9.37
N GLN A 109 -17.84 -3.62 -8.72
CA GLN A 109 -19.25 -3.84 -9.03
C GLN A 109 -20.21 -3.00 -8.18
N ALA A 110 -19.78 -2.47 -7.03
CA ALA A 110 -20.59 -1.65 -6.14
C ALA A 110 -20.98 -0.27 -6.73
N SER A 111 -22.21 0.17 -6.51
CA SER A 111 -22.72 1.40 -7.16
C SER A 111 -21.81 2.61 -6.89
N PRO A 112 -21.62 3.51 -7.88
CA PRO A 112 -20.82 4.72 -7.69
C PRO A 112 -21.23 5.53 -6.45
N GLU A 113 -22.53 5.64 -6.18
CA GLU A 113 -23.08 6.35 -5.03
C GLU A 113 -22.66 5.72 -3.71
N TRP A 114 -22.69 4.38 -3.64
CA TRP A 114 -22.25 3.65 -2.45
C TRP A 114 -20.74 3.78 -2.25
N LEU A 115 -19.93 3.68 -3.31
CA LEU A 115 -18.47 3.88 -3.22
C LEU A 115 -18.12 5.28 -2.70
N VAL A 116 -18.80 6.32 -3.19
CA VAL A 116 -18.63 7.69 -2.66
C VAL A 116 -19.01 7.76 -1.18
N SER A 117 -20.06 7.06 -0.75
CA SER A 117 -20.44 7.05 0.67
C SER A 117 -19.43 6.34 1.57
N GLN A 118 -18.50 5.55 1.01
CA GLN A 118 -17.43 4.89 1.78
C GLN A 118 -16.25 5.80 2.08
N VAL A 119 -16.13 6.95 1.40
CA VAL A 119 -15.00 7.87 1.51
C VAL A 119 -15.33 9.00 2.49
N ASP A 120 -14.34 9.37 3.31
CA ASP A 120 -14.38 10.60 4.09
C ASP A 120 -13.73 11.73 3.29
N PHE A 121 -14.52 12.76 2.95
CA PHE A 121 -14.06 13.89 2.14
C PHE A 121 -13.56 15.08 2.97
N ARG A 122 -13.51 14.95 4.30
CA ARG A 122 -12.90 15.97 5.16
C ARG A 122 -11.44 16.20 4.71
N TYR A 123 -11.06 17.47 4.60
CA TYR A 123 -9.72 17.92 4.23
C TYR A 123 -9.24 17.62 2.79
N ILE A 124 -10.09 17.05 1.94
CA ILE A 124 -9.77 16.84 0.51
C ILE A 124 -10.76 17.49 -0.45
N ALA A 125 -11.87 18.05 0.05
CA ALA A 125 -12.97 18.57 -0.76
C ALA A 125 -12.61 19.80 -1.62
N ASP A 126 -11.53 20.51 -1.27
CA ASP A 126 -10.94 21.59 -2.06
C ASP A 126 -10.19 21.08 -3.30
N ALA A 127 -9.77 19.81 -3.31
CA ALA A 127 -9.11 19.15 -4.43
C ALA A 127 -10.01 18.13 -5.15
N LEU A 128 -10.92 17.46 -4.43
CA LEU A 128 -11.85 16.46 -4.96
C LEU A 128 -13.14 16.44 -4.15
N THR A 129 -14.22 16.97 -4.71
CA THR A 129 -15.55 16.93 -4.08
C THR A 129 -16.23 15.55 -4.25
N PRO A 130 -17.23 15.22 -3.40
CA PRO A 130 -18.04 14.02 -3.60
C PRO A 130 -18.73 13.94 -4.97
N ALA A 131 -19.17 15.09 -5.51
CA ALA A 131 -19.81 15.15 -6.83
C ALA A 131 -18.83 14.85 -7.97
N GLU A 132 -17.59 15.34 -7.86
CA GLU A 132 -16.53 15.01 -8.82
C GLU A 132 -16.11 13.55 -8.73
N ALA A 133 -15.95 13.02 -7.53
CA ALA A 133 -15.67 11.59 -7.32
C ALA A 133 -16.78 10.71 -7.93
N LEU A 134 -18.05 11.08 -7.72
CA LEU A 134 -19.19 10.38 -8.32
C LEU A 134 -19.15 10.40 -9.85
N ARG A 135 -18.82 11.55 -10.45
CA ARG A 135 -18.66 11.71 -11.90
C ARG A 135 -17.54 10.81 -12.42
N LEU A 136 -16.39 10.79 -11.75
CA LEU A 136 -15.26 9.92 -12.12
C LEU A 136 -15.64 8.44 -12.08
N LEU A 137 -16.34 8.01 -11.02
CA LEU A 137 -16.77 6.62 -10.88
C LEU A 137 -17.81 6.21 -11.93
N ARG A 138 -18.75 7.09 -12.26
CA ARG A 138 -19.74 6.84 -13.33
C ARG A 138 -19.08 6.76 -14.69
N GLU A 139 -18.14 7.64 -15.00
CA GLU A 139 -17.35 7.54 -16.24
C GLU A 139 -16.50 6.26 -16.26
N GLY A 140 -15.89 5.92 -15.12
CA GLY A 140 -15.14 4.69 -14.91
C GLY A 140 -15.95 3.41 -15.11
N ARG A 141 -17.29 3.45 -15.11
CA ARG A 141 -18.11 2.27 -15.44
C ARG A 141 -18.09 1.89 -16.91
N LYS A 142 -17.81 2.83 -17.81
CA LYS A 142 -17.71 2.55 -19.24
C LYS A 142 -16.58 1.54 -19.48
N GLY A 143 -16.89 0.41 -20.10
CA GLY A 143 -15.92 -0.65 -20.39
C GLY A 143 -15.54 -1.55 -19.20
N LEU A 144 -16.28 -1.53 -18.08
CA LEU A 144 -16.01 -2.36 -16.90
C LEU A 144 -15.82 -3.84 -17.25
N ALA A 145 -16.79 -4.45 -17.93
CA ALA A 145 -16.77 -5.88 -18.26
C ALA A 145 -15.56 -6.25 -19.15
N GLY A 146 -15.17 -5.38 -20.08
CA GLY A 146 -13.99 -5.58 -20.91
C GLY A 146 -12.69 -5.54 -20.10
N ARG A 147 -12.55 -4.57 -19.19
CA ARG A 147 -11.37 -4.50 -18.30
C ARG A 147 -11.32 -5.65 -17.31
N GLU A 148 -12.46 -6.09 -16.79
CA GLU A 148 -12.55 -7.26 -15.91
C GLU A 148 -12.11 -8.54 -16.63
N ALA A 149 -12.57 -8.75 -17.87
CA ALA A 149 -12.12 -9.87 -18.69
C ALA A 149 -10.61 -9.85 -18.94
N VAL A 150 -10.04 -8.68 -19.29
CA VAL A 150 -8.59 -8.52 -19.48
C VAL A 150 -7.83 -8.81 -18.18
N LEU A 151 -8.30 -8.33 -17.03
CA LEU A 151 -7.67 -8.57 -15.73
C LEU A 151 -7.67 -10.07 -15.38
N LEU A 152 -8.77 -10.78 -15.64
CA LEU A 152 -8.88 -12.22 -15.40
C LEU A 152 -8.01 -13.04 -16.38
N GLU A 153 -7.87 -12.59 -17.63
CA GLU A 153 -7.05 -13.26 -18.65
C GLU A 153 -5.54 -13.05 -18.40
N ARG A 154 -5.12 -11.83 -18.04
CA ARG A 154 -3.71 -11.41 -18.10
C ARG A 154 -3.11 -10.98 -16.77
N GLY A 155 -3.93 -10.83 -15.73
CA GLY A 155 -3.50 -10.25 -14.46
C GLY A 155 -3.17 -8.76 -14.56
N TYR A 156 -2.46 -8.25 -13.56
CA TYR A 156 -1.98 -6.87 -13.51
C TYR A 156 -0.44 -6.87 -13.54
N PRO A 157 0.23 -6.05 -14.38
CA PRO A 157 1.68 -6.00 -14.43
C PRO A 157 2.31 -5.66 -13.07
N GLY A 158 3.25 -6.49 -12.62
CA GLY A 158 4.05 -6.24 -11.42
C GLY A 158 5.50 -5.86 -11.74
N TYR A 159 6.19 -5.26 -10.78
CA TYR A 159 7.65 -5.09 -10.77
C TYR A 159 8.20 -5.72 -9.48
N THR A 160 9.49 -6.05 -9.45
CA THR A 160 10.10 -6.70 -8.27
C THR A 160 11.20 -5.87 -7.63
N THR A 161 11.21 -5.83 -6.30
CA THR A 161 12.27 -5.20 -5.48
C THR A 161 13.21 -6.25 -4.86
N SER A 162 12.90 -7.54 -4.99
CA SER A 162 13.67 -8.64 -4.38
C SER A 162 15.17 -8.65 -4.72
N PRO A 163 15.60 -8.30 -5.96
CA PRO A 163 17.03 -8.22 -6.27
C PRO A 163 17.76 -7.07 -5.57
N GLY A 164 17.03 -6.03 -5.19
CA GLY A 164 17.57 -4.70 -4.94
C GLY A 164 17.95 -4.36 -3.50
N TRP A 165 17.81 -5.28 -2.54
CA TRP A 165 18.08 -4.98 -1.12
C TRP A 165 19.51 -4.50 -0.87
N LEU A 166 19.66 -3.49 -0.01
CA LEU A 166 20.95 -3.04 0.53
C LEU A 166 21.56 -4.16 1.40
N GLY A 167 22.86 -4.40 1.24
CA GLY A 167 23.60 -5.45 1.95
C GLY A 167 23.79 -6.75 1.16
N TYR A 168 23.22 -6.89 -0.04
CA TYR A 168 23.56 -7.98 -0.95
C TYR A 168 24.88 -7.70 -1.68
N SER A 169 25.70 -8.75 -1.86
CA SER A 169 26.86 -8.69 -2.75
C SER A 169 26.44 -8.50 -4.21
N ASP A 170 27.39 -8.08 -5.05
CA ASP A 170 27.13 -7.88 -6.49
C ASP A 170 26.76 -9.18 -7.19
N GLU A 171 27.35 -10.31 -6.80
CA GLU A 171 27.02 -11.63 -7.33
C GLU A 171 25.57 -11.98 -7.01
N LYS A 172 25.11 -11.68 -5.80
CA LYS A 172 23.71 -11.92 -5.40
C LYS A 172 22.77 -10.98 -6.14
N LEU A 173 23.09 -9.68 -6.22
CA LEU A 173 22.32 -8.68 -6.96
C LEU A 173 22.13 -9.09 -8.42
N THR A 174 23.24 -9.34 -9.12
CA THR A 174 23.25 -9.66 -10.56
C THR A 174 22.53 -10.96 -10.86
N ARG A 175 22.74 -12.01 -10.05
CA ARG A 175 22.01 -13.28 -10.18
C ARG A 175 20.51 -13.10 -10.00
N LEU A 176 20.07 -12.39 -8.97
CA LEU A 176 18.65 -12.16 -8.72
C LEU A 176 18.01 -11.25 -9.76
N ALA A 177 18.75 -10.25 -10.27
CA ALA A 177 18.27 -9.37 -11.34
C ALA A 177 18.04 -10.15 -12.64
N LYS A 178 18.98 -11.01 -13.03
CA LYS A 178 18.82 -11.92 -14.18
C LYS A 178 17.65 -12.88 -13.99
N GLN A 179 17.50 -13.45 -12.79
CA GLN A 179 16.36 -14.31 -12.47
C GLN A 179 15.04 -13.56 -12.61
N ALA A 180 14.94 -12.34 -12.08
CA ALA A 180 13.72 -11.54 -12.20
C ALA A 180 13.32 -11.30 -13.66
N VAL A 181 14.28 -10.99 -14.53
CA VAL A 181 14.02 -10.82 -15.97
C VAL A 181 13.59 -12.15 -16.60
N ALA A 182 14.22 -13.26 -16.24
CA ALA A 182 13.83 -14.60 -16.69
C ALA A 182 12.42 -15.00 -16.22
N ASP A 183 11.99 -14.54 -15.05
CA ASP A 183 10.65 -14.74 -14.50
C ASP A 183 9.58 -13.84 -15.17
N GLY A 184 9.99 -12.99 -16.13
CA GLY A 184 9.10 -12.16 -16.92
C GLY A 184 8.91 -10.73 -16.41
N PHE A 185 9.63 -10.31 -15.35
CA PHE A 185 9.59 -8.92 -14.92
C PHE A 185 10.27 -8.01 -15.94
N THR A 186 9.53 -6.99 -16.40
CA THR A 186 10.06 -5.93 -17.28
C THR A 186 10.66 -4.76 -16.50
N GLN A 187 10.63 -4.85 -15.17
CA GLN A 187 11.14 -3.83 -14.28
C GLN A 187 11.60 -4.40 -12.93
N ILE A 188 12.74 -3.89 -12.46
CA ILE A 188 13.28 -4.14 -11.12
C ILE A 188 13.41 -2.82 -10.34
N LYS A 189 13.55 -2.90 -9.02
CA LYS A 189 13.85 -1.75 -8.15
C LYS A 189 15.07 -2.03 -7.27
N LEU A 190 15.98 -1.06 -7.17
CA LEU A 190 17.18 -1.10 -6.32
C LEU A 190 17.05 -0.11 -5.15
N LYS A 191 17.51 -0.53 -3.97
CA LYS A 191 17.68 0.35 -2.82
C LYS A 191 19.01 1.11 -2.92
N VAL A 192 18.99 2.41 -2.63
CA VAL A 192 20.13 3.36 -2.72
C VAL A 192 20.16 4.31 -1.51
N GLY A 193 21.14 5.22 -1.44
CA GLY A 193 21.16 6.35 -0.49
C GLY A 193 21.99 6.15 0.78
N ALA A 194 22.81 5.10 0.83
CA ALA A 194 23.75 4.88 1.94
C ALA A 194 25.18 5.34 1.62
N ASP A 195 25.67 5.00 0.44
CA ASP A 195 27.00 5.38 -0.05
C ASP A 195 26.95 5.52 -1.58
N LEU A 196 27.36 6.69 -2.09
CA LEU A 196 27.18 7.04 -3.50
C LEU A 196 28.06 6.16 -4.41
N ALA A 197 29.27 5.81 -3.98
CA ALA A 197 30.16 4.97 -4.78
C ALA A 197 29.61 3.55 -4.90
N ASP A 198 29.04 3.01 -3.82
CA ASP A 198 28.35 1.73 -3.82
C ASP A 198 27.10 1.74 -4.70
N ASP A 199 26.31 2.82 -4.66
CA ASP A 199 25.12 2.94 -5.50
C ASP A 199 25.49 2.99 -6.99
N VAL A 200 26.51 3.77 -7.37
CA VAL A 200 27.05 3.82 -8.74
C VAL A 200 27.56 2.44 -9.17
N ARG A 201 28.30 1.75 -8.31
CA ARG A 201 28.81 0.39 -8.58
C ARG A 201 27.67 -0.62 -8.78
N ARG A 202 26.69 -0.62 -7.89
CA ARG A 202 25.53 -1.54 -7.94
C ARG A 202 24.62 -1.25 -9.13
N MET A 203 24.38 0.02 -9.44
CA MET A 203 23.60 0.41 -10.63
C MET A 203 24.28 -0.04 -11.92
N ARG A 204 25.61 0.15 -12.03
CA ARG A 204 26.39 -0.37 -13.16
C ARG A 204 26.27 -1.89 -13.29
N ALA A 205 26.42 -2.62 -12.19
CA ALA A 205 26.31 -4.07 -12.18
C ALA A 205 24.90 -4.56 -12.57
N ALA A 206 23.86 -3.94 -12.02
CA ALA A 206 22.47 -4.27 -12.33
C ALA A 206 22.15 -3.97 -13.80
N ARG A 207 22.50 -2.78 -14.31
CA ARG A 207 22.31 -2.40 -15.71
C ARG A 207 23.01 -3.37 -16.66
N ALA A 208 24.28 -3.69 -16.41
CA ALA A 208 25.02 -4.67 -17.21
C ALA A 208 24.38 -6.07 -17.17
N ALA A 209 23.71 -6.43 -16.06
CA ALA A 209 23.08 -7.73 -15.92
C ALA A 209 21.73 -7.85 -16.65
N VAL A 210 20.95 -6.77 -16.73
CA VAL A 210 19.58 -6.79 -17.29
C VAL A 210 19.45 -6.13 -18.66
N GLY A 211 20.49 -5.43 -19.12
CA GLY A 211 20.49 -4.70 -20.40
C GLY A 211 19.69 -3.40 -20.35
N ASP A 212 19.60 -2.71 -21.49
CA ASP A 212 19.08 -1.33 -21.56
C ASP A 212 17.54 -1.24 -21.66
N THR A 213 16.87 -2.35 -21.98
CA THR A 213 15.41 -2.37 -22.18
C THR A 213 14.62 -2.57 -20.88
N ILE A 214 15.24 -3.18 -19.86
CA ILE A 214 14.62 -3.43 -18.57
C ILE A 214 14.63 -2.14 -17.75
N ARG A 215 13.46 -1.74 -17.22
CA ARG A 215 13.37 -0.56 -16.36
C ARG A 215 14.01 -0.84 -15.01
N ILE A 216 14.73 0.14 -14.48
CA ILE A 216 15.31 0.09 -13.13
C ILE A 216 14.80 1.29 -12.37
N ALA A 217 13.96 1.08 -11.37
CA ALA A 217 13.64 2.11 -10.39
C ALA A 217 14.68 2.12 -9.26
N ILE A 218 14.86 3.27 -8.60
CA ILE A 218 15.70 3.40 -7.41
C ILE A 218 14.87 3.95 -6.24
N ASP A 219 15.26 3.60 -5.03
CA ASP A 219 14.51 3.90 -3.81
C ASP A 219 15.47 4.23 -2.68
N ALA A 220 15.42 5.48 -2.23
CA ALA A 220 16.35 6.02 -1.25
C ALA A 220 15.84 5.91 0.19
N ASN A 221 14.58 5.53 0.40
CA ASN A 221 13.96 5.44 1.73
C ASN A 221 14.23 6.68 2.61
N GLN A 222 13.96 7.86 2.06
CA GLN A 222 13.88 9.14 2.77
C GLN A 222 15.23 9.65 3.30
N ARG A 223 16.35 9.18 2.73
CA ARG A 223 17.69 9.36 3.30
C ARG A 223 18.28 10.75 3.14
N TRP A 224 17.84 11.52 2.15
CA TRP A 224 18.53 12.74 1.73
C TRP A 224 17.75 14.00 2.07
N ASN A 225 18.48 15.10 2.25
CA ASN A 225 17.90 16.43 2.07
C ASN A 225 17.71 16.74 0.58
N VAL A 226 16.97 17.81 0.26
CA VAL A 226 16.63 18.18 -1.12
C VAL A 226 17.86 18.31 -2.03
N ASP A 227 18.87 19.10 -1.66
CA ASP A 227 20.06 19.31 -2.50
C ASP A 227 20.89 18.04 -2.69
N GLU A 228 21.00 17.23 -1.63
CA GLU A 228 21.69 15.95 -1.66
C GLU A 228 20.96 14.96 -2.60
N ALA A 229 19.63 14.91 -2.54
CA ALA A 229 18.83 14.09 -3.45
C ALA A 229 19.06 14.47 -4.92
N VAL A 230 19.13 15.76 -5.23
CA VAL A 230 19.43 16.24 -6.59
C VAL A 230 20.84 15.82 -7.02
N GLN A 231 21.85 15.99 -6.15
CA GLN A 231 23.22 15.59 -6.48
C GLN A 231 23.34 14.07 -6.70
N TRP A 232 22.73 13.28 -5.82
CA TRP A 232 22.79 11.82 -5.86
C TRP A 232 22.08 11.25 -7.07
N THR A 233 20.88 11.74 -7.38
CA THR A 233 20.11 11.27 -8.54
C THR A 233 20.78 11.65 -9.86
N ASN A 234 21.40 12.83 -9.94
CA ASN A 234 22.20 13.23 -11.12
C ASN A 234 23.41 12.31 -11.32
N ALA A 235 24.09 11.90 -10.25
CA ALA A 235 25.21 10.97 -10.35
C ALA A 235 24.80 9.57 -10.82
N LEU A 236 23.55 9.16 -10.60
CA LEU A 236 23.01 7.88 -11.06
C LEU A 236 22.32 7.97 -12.44
N ALA A 237 22.19 9.16 -13.01
CA ALA A 237 21.43 9.40 -14.25
C ALA A 237 22.00 8.64 -15.45
N GLU A 238 23.31 8.39 -15.51
CA GLU A 238 23.95 7.64 -16.60
C GLU A 238 23.40 6.20 -16.75
N PHE A 239 22.81 5.64 -15.70
CA PHE A 239 22.24 4.28 -15.70
C PHE A 239 20.76 4.23 -16.10
N GLY A 240 20.15 5.38 -16.37
CA GLY A 240 18.74 5.53 -16.77
C GLY A 240 17.74 5.00 -15.73
N PRO A 241 17.74 5.51 -14.48
CA PRO A 241 16.72 5.18 -13.51
C PRO A 241 15.34 5.64 -14.02
N TYR A 242 14.32 4.77 -13.92
CA TYR A 242 12.98 5.05 -14.41
C TYR A 242 12.20 6.00 -13.48
N TRP A 243 12.40 5.87 -12.17
CA TRP A 243 12.01 6.85 -11.16
C TRP A 243 12.94 6.75 -9.94
N ILE A 244 12.93 7.81 -9.12
CA ILE A 244 13.44 7.82 -7.75
C ILE A 244 12.27 7.83 -6.77
N GLU A 245 12.25 6.87 -5.85
CA GLU A 245 11.25 6.71 -4.80
C GLU A 245 11.77 7.25 -3.47
N GLU A 246 10.91 8.01 -2.77
CA GLU A 246 11.19 8.60 -1.45
C GLU A 246 12.60 9.22 -1.33
N PRO A 247 12.94 10.24 -2.15
CA PRO A 247 14.27 10.87 -2.09
C PRO A 247 14.52 11.58 -0.75
N THR A 248 13.48 12.17 -0.16
CA THR A 248 13.51 12.95 1.09
C THR A 248 12.41 12.48 2.04
N SER A 249 12.24 13.18 3.15
CA SER A 249 11.15 13.01 4.11
C SER A 249 9.78 12.82 3.43
N PRO A 250 8.93 11.89 3.92
CA PRO A 250 7.60 11.67 3.36
C PRO A 250 6.63 12.83 3.67
N ASP A 251 7.03 13.76 4.54
CA ASP A 251 6.23 14.93 4.94
C ASP A 251 6.61 16.22 4.18
N ASP A 252 7.58 16.17 3.25
CA ASP A 252 8.22 17.33 2.63
C ASP A 252 7.64 17.62 1.23
N ILE A 253 6.48 18.30 1.20
CA ILE A 253 5.79 18.72 -0.05
C ILE A 253 6.01 20.21 -0.36
N LEU A 254 6.03 21.07 0.65
CA LEU A 254 6.03 22.54 0.55
C LEU A 254 7.26 23.16 1.21
#